data_AF-A0A832HGB3-F1
#
_entry.id   AF-A0A832HGB3-F1
#
_cell.length_a   1.000
_cell.length_b   1.000
_cell.length_c   1.000
_cell.angle_alpha   90.00
_cell.angle_beta   90.00
_cell.angle_gamma   90.00
#
_symmetry.space_group_name_H-M   'P 1'
#
loop_
_entity.id
_entity.type
_entity.pdbx_description
1 polymer ?
#
loop_
_entity_poly.entity_id
_entity_poly.type
_entity_poly.pdbx_seq_one_letter_code
_entity_poly.pdbx_strand_id
1 'polypeptide(L)'
;MTKSVLLICSAIAIAAIPAFAQEASTPRKHQKWGVNLPDWTQNVPNFKPVAPNEHPRLVYRQSDLDALKKRAATPEGKIIIDRMNKILEGPFTLWHPAGYGLLYQITGEMQHADKARQLVEDVLDKGVKDKDGRYGFANPGSGGPMRSGPAIGAIGLAYDLNHKAWPEDFRKKVAKAILDNPYTTSIANRGPIGPGCNHYGAAVGGVGVGLLAIQNDDGVDQKKVEELLEKIVKQARDEIAEGYGDRGYYFEGHHCGRISSNSGLIPFIASYRIAAGKDLVTKNENARWLAAKWIYDFALNNDGKYTNPQRGMYARNFPRGGMTSMNGDFAQGFAITPREFLPALKWVYNNQVEPAATKTFDIVEYPQQAIYSLAHWPFDVLEKNPQDQPDLFPRVMHDTAAGYIVFRNGWSAKPGEDIVVTALLGTAPTNGRGMAAGGSVYVLGKGLGWSEPFTNYRFPGIFHCSYPTYTKFEKDGSGVVSAIGYEEKVHGKLGEAPPAYLAERSRKPTCLAVDFSGKSGAPLLVAMTGPGIDHQVAYWMQIEPAKVKDVTGADGFATRTVEVKFGNDKGYIMTLQKGDAPKFTNDNGTVTIGTRKLSFDGKKLIMD
;
A
#
# COMPACT_ATOMS: atom_id res chain seq x y z
N MET A 1 -65.83 -18.20 -20.86
CA MET A 1 -64.73 -18.95 -20.24
C MET A 1 -63.65 -17.97 -19.80
N THR A 2 -63.78 -17.46 -18.58
CA THR A 2 -62.90 -16.47 -17.95
C THR A 2 -62.02 -17.21 -16.95
N LYS A 3 -60.69 -17.17 -17.13
CA LYS A 3 -59.73 -17.73 -16.16
C LYS A 3 -59.12 -16.59 -15.34
N SER A 4 -59.42 -16.61 -14.05
CA SER A 4 -58.82 -15.75 -13.02
C SER A 4 -57.38 -16.19 -12.72
N VAL A 5 -56.47 -15.23 -12.66
CA VAL A 5 -55.08 -15.41 -12.20
C VAL A 5 -55.05 -15.18 -10.69
N LEU A 6 -54.59 -16.19 -9.95
CA LEU A 6 -54.41 -16.16 -8.51
C LEU A 6 -53.00 -15.60 -8.20
N LEU A 7 -52.94 -14.44 -7.55
CA LEU A 7 -51.71 -13.82 -7.06
C LEU A 7 -51.36 -14.42 -5.69
N ILE A 8 -50.23 -15.12 -5.59
CA ILE A 8 -49.71 -15.65 -4.30
C ILE A 8 -48.73 -14.61 -3.74
N CYS A 9 -49.19 -13.83 -2.75
CA CYS A 9 -48.33 -12.97 -1.94
C CYS A 9 -47.59 -13.82 -0.90
N SER A 10 -46.29 -14.03 -1.09
CA SER A 10 -45.42 -14.62 -0.07
C SER A 10 -44.94 -13.53 0.89
N ALA A 11 -45.38 -13.59 2.15
CA ALA A 11 -44.87 -12.75 3.22
C ALA A 11 -43.43 -13.17 3.55
N ILE A 12 -42.45 -12.33 3.20
CA ILE A 12 -41.05 -12.50 3.63
C ILE A 12 -40.96 -11.98 5.06
N ALA A 13 -40.77 -12.88 6.02
CA ALA A 13 -40.41 -12.53 7.38
C ALA A 13 -39.01 -11.91 7.37
N ILE A 14 -38.93 -10.61 7.62
CA ILE A 14 -37.66 -9.90 7.83
C ILE A 14 -37.14 -10.33 9.21
N ALA A 15 -36.24 -11.31 9.24
CA ALA A 15 -35.47 -11.61 10.43
C ALA A 15 -34.51 -10.43 10.69
N ALA A 16 -34.69 -9.75 11.83
CA ALA A 16 -33.76 -8.72 12.27
C ALA A 16 -32.38 -9.34 12.47
N ILE A 17 -31.41 -8.93 11.65
CA ILE A 17 -30.00 -9.29 11.83
C ILE A 17 -29.51 -8.57 13.09
N PRO A 18 -28.98 -9.27 14.11
CA PRO A 18 -28.47 -8.61 15.30
C PRO A 18 -27.28 -7.72 14.91
N ALA A 19 -27.30 -6.47 15.39
CA ALA A 19 -26.16 -5.59 15.32
C ALA A 19 -24.98 -6.28 16.02
N PHE A 20 -23.91 -6.55 15.28
CA PHE A 20 -22.65 -7.04 15.83
C PHE A 20 -22.03 -5.94 16.70
N ALA A 21 -22.41 -5.89 17.97
CA ALA A 21 -21.59 -5.26 18.99
C ALA A 21 -20.41 -6.22 19.24
N GLN A 22 -19.22 -5.85 18.76
CA GLN A 22 -18.03 -6.63 19.01
C GLN A 22 -17.64 -6.43 20.49
N GLU A 23 -17.91 -7.44 21.32
CA GLU A 23 -17.48 -7.47 22.72
C GLU A 23 -15.96 -7.35 22.83
N ALA A 24 -15.52 -6.75 23.95
CA ALA A 24 -14.16 -6.32 24.22
C ALA A 24 -13.11 -7.36 23.80
N SER A 25 -12.19 -6.96 22.92
CA SER A 25 -11.09 -7.80 22.49
C SER A 25 -10.22 -8.17 23.69
N THR A 26 -10.12 -9.46 24.00
CA THR A 26 -9.06 -10.02 24.83
C THR A 26 -7.72 -9.42 24.41
N PRO A 27 -6.83 -9.01 25.33
CA PRO A 27 -5.49 -8.55 24.97
C PRO A 27 -4.87 -9.61 24.07
N ARG A 28 -4.69 -9.30 22.79
CA ARG A 28 -3.87 -10.14 21.93
C ARG A 28 -2.46 -9.97 22.48
N LYS A 29 -2.02 -10.88 23.36
CA LYS A 29 -0.59 -11.15 23.52
C LYS A 29 -0.05 -11.22 22.12
N HIS A 30 1.08 -10.57 21.85
CA HIS A 30 1.85 -10.67 20.63
C HIS A 30 1.91 -12.14 20.17
N GLN A 31 0.87 -12.63 19.48
CA GLN A 31 0.97 -13.82 18.69
C GLN A 31 2.04 -13.41 17.70
N LYS A 32 3.06 -14.24 17.56
CA LYS A 32 4.14 -14.01 16.62
C LYS A 32 3.50 -13.83 15.24
N TRP A 33 3.22 -12.59 14.87
CA TRP A 33 3.00 -12.16 13.51
C TRP A 33 4.36 -12.37 12.87
N GLY A 34 4.54 -13.47 12.15
CA GLY A 34 5.86 -13.73 11.61
C GLY A 34 6.13 -15.15 11.11
N VAL A 35 7.33 -15.22 10.53
CA VAL A 35 8.16 -16.32 10.03
C VAL A 35 7.66 -17.73 10.31
N ASN A 36 7.71 -18.56 9.26
CA ASN A 36 7.35 -19.99 9.29
C ASN A 36 5.85 -20.25 9.43
N LEU A 37 5.03 -19.34 8.89
CA LEU A 37 3.64 -19.69 8.58
C LEU A 37 3.61 -20.91 7.63
N PRO A 38 2.58 -21.77 7.73
CA PRO A 38 2.36 -22.81 6.76
C PRO A 38 2.33 -22.26 5.33
N ASP A 39 2.71 -23.08 4.35
CA ASP A 39 2.64 -22.66 2.98
C ASP A 39 1.20 -22.38 2.53
N TRP A 40 0.91 -21.10 2.25
CA TRP A 40 -0.39 -20.68 1.74
C TRP A 40 -0.47 -20.60 0.22
N THR A 41 0.60 -20.92 -0.49
CA THR A 41 0.64 -20.92 -1.95
C THR A 41 -0.44 -21.82 -2.52
N GLN A 42 -1.23 -21.29 -3.45
CA GLN A 42 -2.30 -22.03 -4.13
C GLN A 42 -1.92 -22.33 -5.57
N ASN A 43 -2.47 -23.40 -6.14
CA ASN A 43 -2.43 -23.59 -7.58
C ASN A 43 -3.45 -22.64 -8.25
N VAL A 44 -3.05 -22.01 -9.35
CA VAL A 44 -3.96 -21.24 -10.20
C VAL A 44 -4.89 -22.22 -10.93
N PRO A 45 -6.23 -22.07 -10.82
CA PRO A 45 -7.17 -22.95 -11.50
C PRO A 45 -6.95 -22.98 -13.01
N ASN A 46 -7.00 -24.17 -13.62
CA ASN A 46 -6.82 -24.39 -15.05
C ASN A 46 -5.48 -23.91 -15.61
N PHE A 47 -4.47 -23.73 -14.75
CA PHE A 47 -3.13 -23.38 -15.19
C PHE A 47 -2.54 -24.47 -16.10
N LYS A 48 -2.00 -24.04 -17.24
CA LYS A 48 -1.19 -24.86 -18.12
C LYS A 48 0.28 -24.55 -17.83
N PRO A 49 1.12 -25.55 -17.52
CA PRO A 49 2.56 -25.33 -17.40
C PRO A 49 3.13 -24.58 -18.59
N VAL A 50 4.10 -23.72 -18.33
CA VAL A 50 4.91 -23.06 -19.37
C VAL A 50 5.72 -24.12 -20.09
N ALA A 51 5.65 -24.15 -21.43
CA ALA A 51 6.45 -25.08 -22.22
C ALA A 51 7.94 -24.68 -22.20
N PRO A 52 8.88 -25.62 -22.45
CA PRO A 52 10.29 -25.27 -22.56
C PRO A 52 10.52 -24.13 -23.56
N ASN A 53 11.32 -23.13 -23.17
CA ASN A 53 11.60 -21.93 -23.96
C ASN A 53 10.33 -21.13 -24.40
N GLU A 54 9.19 -21.29 -23.72
CA GLU A 54 7.99 -20.48 -23.98
C GLU A 54 8.14 -19.08 -23.41
N HIS A 55 8.01 -18.07 -24.28
CA HIS A 55 8.07 -16.66 -23.93
C HIS A 55 7.16 -15.85 -24.85
N PRO A 56 6.61 -14.70 -24.39
CA PRO A 56 6.71 -14.16 -23.03
C PRO A 56 5.96 -14.99 -21.98
N ARG A 57 6.35 -14.88 -20.71
CA ARG A 57 5.70 -15.59 -19.59
C ARG A 57 5.66 -14.84 -18.26
N LEU A 58 6.29 -13.66 -18.14
CA LEU A 58 6.37 -12.94 -16.86
C LEU A 58 5.17 -12.04 -16.55
N VAL A 59 4.63 -11.35 -17.56
CA VAL A 59 3.51 -10.38 -17.37
C VAL A 59 2.25 -10.83 -18.12
N TYR A 60 2.45 -11.58 -19.19
CA TYR A 60 1.41 -12.24 -19.97
C TYR A 60 2.07 -13.42 -20.68
N ARG A 61 1.29 -14.40 -21.12
CA ARG A 61 1.82 -15.53 -21.89
C ARG A 61 1.82 -15.23 -23.38
N GLN A 62 2.60 -16.02 -24.13
CA GLN A 62 2.54 -16.04 -25.60
C GLN A 62 1.10 -16.20 -26.13
N SER A 63 0.26 -17.01 -25.45
CA SER A 63 -1.16 -17.20 -25.81
C SER A 63 -2.03 -15.95 -25.66
N ASP A 64 -1.57 -14.94 -24.91
CA ASP A 64 -2.33 -13.74 -24.60
C ASP A 64 -2.00 -12.59 -25.59
N LEU A 65 -1.01 -12.77 -26.48
CA LEU A 65 -0.52 -11.71 -27.36
C LEU A 65 -1.60 -11.14 -28.29
N ASP A 66 -2.49 -11.96 -28.83
CA ASP A 66 -3.57 -11.47 -29.70
C ASP A 66 -4.54 -10.57 -28.92
N ALA A 67 -4.86 -10.94 -27.68
CA ALA A 67 -5.66 -10.10 -26.79
C ALA A 67 -4.90 -8.82 -26.41
N LEU A 68 -3.61 -8.90 -26.16
CA LEU A 68 -2.76 -7.75 -25.84
C LEU A 68 -2.66 -6.76 -27.01
N LYS A 69 -2.50 -7.24 -28.24
CA LYS A 69 -2.52 -6.41 -29.46
C LYS A 69 -3.85 -5.70 -29.65
N LYS A 70 -4.96 -6.40 -29.42
CA LYS A 70 -6.30 -5.79 -29.43
C LYS A 70 -6.44 -4.73 -28.34
N ARG A 71 -5.92 -4.99 -27.13
CA ARG A 71 -5.89 -4.02 -26.04
C ARG A 71 -5.04 -2.79 -26.39
N ALA A 72 -3.88 -2.97 -27.03
CA ALA A 72 -3.03 -1.87 -27.48
C ALA A 72 -3.71 -0.98 -28.53
N ALA A 73 -4.65 -1.54 -29.31
CA ALA A 73 -5.39 -0.80 -30.33
C ALA A 73 -6.58 0.02 -29.77
N THR A 74 -6.99 -0.18 -28.51
CA THR A 74 -8.05 0.63 -27.88
C THR A 74 -7.56 2.06 -27.62
N PRO A 75 -8.47 3.04 -27.40
CA PRO A 75 -8.08 4.40 -27.02
C PRO A 75 -7.14 4.45 -25.80
N GLU A 76 -7.45 3.68 -24.76
CA GLU A 76 -6.61 3.56 -23.56
C GLU A 76 -5.27 2.90 -23.87
N GLY A 77 -5.27 1.83 -24.66
CA GLY A 77 -4.06 1.15 -25.09
C GLY A 77 -3.11 2.07 -25.85
N LYS A 78 -3.63 2.88 -26.77
CA LYS A 78 -2.84 3.88 -27.51
C LYS A 78 -2.19 4.89 -26.58
N ILE A 79 -2.92 5.42 -25.60
CA ILE A 79 -2.34 6.33 -24.59
C ILE A 79 -1.20 5.66 -23.83
N ILE A 80 -1.37 4.39 -23.43
CA ILE A 80 -0.32 3.63 -22.73
C ILE A 80 0.93 3.48 -23.60
N ILE A 81 0.78 3.11 -24.88
CA ILE A 81 1.89 2.98 -25.83
C ILE A 81 2.57 4.33 -26.10
N ASP A 82 1.80 5.40 -26.30
CA ASP A 82 2.34 6.75 -26.52
C ASP A 82 3.15 7.23 -25.31
N ARG A 83 2.64 6.99 -24.09
CA ARG A 83 3.38 7.29 -22.85
C ARG A 83 4.68 6.50 -22.77
N MET A 84 4.66 5.22 -23.14
CA MET A 84 5.86 4.39 -23.17
C MET A 84 6.89 4.93 -24.17
N ASN A 85 6.48 5.23 -25.41
CA ASN A 85 7.36 5.78 -26.45
C ASN A 85 8.06 7.06 -25.96
N LYS A 86 7.31 7.98 -25.34
CA LYS A 86 7.88 9.20 -24.75
C LYS A 86 8.91 8.91 -23.65
N ILE A 87 8.72 7.87 -22.85
CA ILE A 87 9.72 7.46 -21.83
C ILE A 87 10.95 6.83 -22.51
N LEU A 88 10.76 6.06 -23.58
CA LEU A 88 11.85 5.43 -24.33
C LEU A 88 12.78 6.45 -24.99
N GLU A 89 12.27 7.64 -25.33
CA GLU A 89 13.07 8.80 -25.80
C GLU A 89 13.87 9.51 -24.69
N GLY A 90 13.52 9.25 -23.43
CA GLY A 90 14.14 9.88 -22.26
C GLY A 90 15.46 9.23 -21.81
N PRO A 91 15.99 9.66 -20.64
CA PRO A 91 17.20 9.08 -20.06
C PRO A 91 17.07 7.57 -19.85
N PHE A 92 18.14 6.83 -20.15
CA PHE A 92 18.18 5.37 -20.01
C PHE A 92 17.81 4.90 -18.60
N THR A 93 17.02 3.84 -18.54
CA THR A 93 16.67 3.05 -17.37
C THR A 93 16.92 1.58 -17.69
N LEU A 94 17.14 0.75 -16.67
CA LEU A 94 17.32 -0.69 -16.85
C LEU A 94 16.10 -1.39 -17.47
N TRP A 95 14.94 -0.73 -17.51
CA TRP A 95 13.70 -1.24 -18.10
C TRP A 95 13.44 -0.76 -19.54
N HIS A 96 14.28 0.09 -20.13
CA HIS A 96 14.20 0.42 -21.56
C HIS A 96 14.21 -0.81 -22.47
N PRO A 97 15.10 -1.81 -22.26
CA PRO A 97 15.09 -3.01 -23.10
C PRO A 97 13.76 -3.78 -23.04
N ALA A 98 13.10 -3.82 -21.88
CA ALA A 98 11.78 -4.42 -21.74
C ALA A 98 10.70 -3.61 -22.47
N GLY A 99 10.75 -2.28 -22.44
CA GLY A 99 9.83 -1.42 -23.20
C GLY A 99 9.95 -1.63 -24.71
N TYR A 100 11.17 -1.72 -25.24
CA TYR A 100 11.39 -2.10 -26.63
C TYR A 100 10.93 -3.55 -26.93
N GLY A 101 11.09 -4.46 -25.97
CA GLY A 101 10.53 -5.81 -26.07
C GLY A 101 9.02 -5.81 -26.22
N LEU A 102 8.30 -5.00 -25.44
CA LEU A 102 6.85 -4.87 -25.64
C LEU A 102 6.51 -4.33 -27.04
N LEU A 103 7.23 -3.31 -27.52
CA LEU A 103 7.02 -2.79 -28.88
C LEU A 103 7.20 -3.88 -29.94
N TYR A 104 8.25 -4.70 -29.83
CA TYR A 104 8.44 -5.86 -30.71
C TYR A 104 7.26 -6.84 -30.63
N GLN A 105 6.78 -7.16 -29.41
CA GLN A 105 5.68 -8.11 -29.24
C GLN A 105 4.37 -7.62 -29.90
N ILE A 106 4.10 -6.31 -29.85
CA ILE A 106 2.87 -5.75 -30.42
C ILE A 106 2.97 -5.47 -31.92
N THR A 107 4.13 -5.02 -32.43
CA THR A 107 4.30 -4.64 -33.85
C THR A 107 4.88 -5.76 -34.72
N GLY A 108 5.69 -6.64 -34.14
CA GLY A 108 6.50 -7.62 -34.86
C GLY A 108 7.77 -7.04 -35.49
N GLU A 109 8.07 -5.76 -35.29
CA GLU A 109 9.20 -5.09 -35.94
C GLU A 109 10.52 -5.40 -35.24
N MET A 110 11.43 -6.08 -35.95
CA MET A 110 12.73 -6.53 -35.42
C MET A 110 13.61 -5.40 -34.89
N GLN A 111 13.49 -4.18 -35.43
CA GLN A 111 14.26 -3.02 -34.97
C GLN A 111 14.13 -2.74 -33.47
N HIS A 112 12.96 -3.03 -32.87
CA HIS A 112 12.76 -2.86 -31.44
C HIS A 112 13.51 -3.93 -30.64
N ALA A 113 13.45 -5.20 -31.08
CA ALA A 113 14.18 -6.28 -30.44
C ALA A 113 15.70 -6.12 -30.56
N ASP A 114 16.18 -5.63 -31.71
CA ASP A 114 17.60 -5.30 -31.92
C ASP A 114 18.05 -4.16 -31.01
N LYS A 115 17.22 -3.13 -30.84
CA LYS A 115 17.51 -2.05 -29.89
C LYS A 115 17.55 -2.56 -28.45
N ALA A 116 16.61 -3.42 -28.07
CA ALA A 116 16.60 -4.07 -26.76
C ALA A 116 17.88 -4.89 -26.53
N ARG A 117 18.31 -5.68 -27.53
CA ARG A 117 19.55 -6.47 -27.49
C ARG A 117 20.75 -5.57 -27.21
N GLN A 118 20.93 -4.53 -28.00
CA GLN A 118 22.04 -3.58 -27.86
C GLN A 118 22.10 -2.98 -26.44
N LEU A 119 20.95 -2.58 -25.88
CA LEU A 119 20.91 -2.01 -24.54
C LEU A 119 21.21 -3.05 -23.45
N VAL A 120 20.81 -4.32 -23.62
CA VAL A 120 21.20 -5.39 -22.69
C VAL A 120 22.70 -5.70 -22.81
N GLU A 121 23.27 -5.71 -24.01
CA GLU A 121 24.73 -5.81 -24.22
C GLU A 121 25.47 -4.67 -23.51
N ASP A 122 24.98 -3.44 -23.60
CA ASP A 122 25.56 -2.29 -22.89
C ASP A 122 25.51 -2.48 -21.36
N VAL A 123 24.43 -3.04 -20.82
CA VAL A 123 24.33 -3.34 -19.38
C VAL A 123 25.31 -4.45 -18.96
N LEU A 124 25.36 -5.55 -19.73
CA LEU A 124 26.16 -6.73 -19.37
C LEU A 124 27.65 -6.54 -19.62
N ASP A 125 28.03 -5.96 -20.75
CA ASP A 125 29.41 -5.90 -21.22
C ASP A 125 30.10 -4.58 -20.85
N LYS A 126 29.34 -3.48 -20.83
CA LYS A 126 29.87 -2.13 -20.54
C LYS A 126 29.49 -1.65 -19.13
N GLY A 127 28.65 -2.39 -18.41
CA GLY A 127 28.24 -2.05 -17.05
C GLY A 127 27.38 -0.80 -16.96
N VAL A 128 26.63 -0.46 -18.02
CA VAL A 128 25.69 0.67 -18.02
C VAL A 128 24.65 0.48 -16.90
N LYS A 129 24.40 1.54 -16.14
CA LYS A 129 23.50 1.54 -14.98
C LYS A 129 22.20 2.28 -15.28
N ASP A 130 21.24 2.13 -14.38
CA ASP A 130 20.02 2.94 -14.41
C ASP A 130 20.35 4.43 -14.23
N LYS A 131 19.46 5.32 -14.70
CA LYS A 131 19.52 6.77 -14.40
C LYS A 131 19.63 7.03 -12.89
N ASP A 132 19.01 6.20 -12.07
CA ASP A 132 19.27 6.14 -10.63
C ASP A 132 20.43 5.18 -10.37
N GLY A 133 21.64 5.75 -10.26
CA GLY A 133 22.90 5.00 -10.15
C GLY A 133 23.02 4.05 -8.95
N ARG A 134 22.01 3.97 -8.08
CA ARG A 134 21.88 2.92 -7.05
C ARG A 134 21.52 1.57 -7.65
N TYR A 135 20.78 1.53 -8.76
CA TYR A 135 20.41 0.31 -9.45
C TYR A 135 21.43 -0.03 -10.54
N GLY A 136 21.98 -1.24 -10.48
CA GLY A 136 22.93 -1.74 -11.47
C GLY A 136 22.99 -3.26 -11.45
N PHE A 137 23.10 -3.88 -12.62
CA PHE A 137 23.10 -5.34 -12.75
C PHE A 137 24.39 -5.96 -12.19
N ALA A 138 25.56 -5.47 -12.62
CA ALA A 138 26.86 -5.95 -12.13
C ALA A 138 27.36 -5.15 -10.91
N ASN A 139 27.20 -3.83 -10.93
CA ASN A 139 27.78 -2.90 -9.96
C ASN A 139 26.71 -1.97 -9.37
N PRO A 140 25.83 -2.46 -8.46
CA PRO A 140 24.87 -1.60 -7.77
C PRO A 140 25.60 -0.49 -6.99
N GLY A 141 24.98 0.69 -6.92
CA GLY A 141 25.51 1.84 -6.17
C GLY A 141 25.22 1.72 -4.67
N SER A 142 24.87 2.85 -4.03
CA SER A 142 24.57 2.83 -2.60
C SER A 142 23.39 1.90 -2.28
N GLY A 143 23.62 0.99 -1.32
CA GLY A 143 22.72 -0.10 -0.95
C GLY A 143 23.14 -1.48 -1.47
N GLY A 144 24.08 -1.57 -2.43
CA GLY A 144 24.69 -2.82 -2.84
C GLY A 144 23.66 -3.93 -3.19
N PRO A 145 23.74 -5.13 -2.57
CA PRO A 145 22.80 -6.23 -2.81
C PRO A 145 21.31 -5.87 -2.69
N MET A 146 20.95 -4.87 -1.87
CA MET A 146 19.56 -4.40 -1.71
C MET A 146 18.96 -3.80 -2.99
N ARG A 147 19.80 -3.38 -3.94
CA ARG A 147 19.39 -2.74 -5.21
C ARG A 147 19.67 -3.62 -6.43
N SER A 148 20.39 -4.72 -6.26
CA SER A 148 20.69 -5.66 -7.36
C SER A 148 19.46 -6.44 -7.82
N GLY A 149 18.58 -6.84 -6.90
CA GLY A 149 17.39 -7.62 -7.26
C GLY A 149 16.52 -6.95 -8.32
N PRO A 150 16.08 -5.68 -8.14
CA PRO A 150 15.32 -4.97 -9.16
C PRO A 150 16.03 -4.89 -10.52
N ALA A 151 17.35 -4.73 -10.53
CA ALA A 151 18.15 -4.73 -11.76
C ALA A 151 18.17 -6.10 -12.45
N ILE A 152 18.28 -7.19 -11.68
CA ILE A 152 18.17 -8.57 -12.19
C ILE A 152 16.78 -8.81 -12.78
N GLY A 153 15.72 -8.37 -12.09
CA GLY A 153 14.35 -8.47 -12.59
C GLY A 153 14.11 -7.65 -13.86
N ALA A 154 14.74 -6.48 -14.00
CA ALA A 154 14.67 -5.66 -15.21
C ALA A 154 15.27 -6.40 -16.44
N ILE A 155 16.44 -7.02 -16.26
CA ILE A 155 17.07 -7.84 -17.32
C ILE A 155 16.26 -9.12 -17.60
N GLY A 156 15.69 -9.75 -16.57
CA GLY A 156 14.76 -10.87 -16.75
C GLY A 156 13.54 -10.49 -17.58
N LEU A 157 12.92 -9.34 -17.32
CA LEU A 157 11.78 -8.85 -18.10
C LEU A 157 12.17 -8.51 -19.55
N ALA A 158 13.35 -7.94 -19.76
CA ALA A 158 13.87 -7.70 -21.10
C ALA A 158 14.10 -9.00 -21.87
N TYR A 159 14.72 -9.99 -21.22
CA TYR A 159 14.95 -11.32 -21.76
C TYR A 159 13.63 -11.98 -22.17
N ASP A 160 12.65 -12.00 -21.26
CA ASP A 160 11.34 -12.61 -21.50
C ASP A 160 10.62 -12.03 -22.72
N LEU A 161 10.59 -10.70 -22.83
CA LEU A 161 9.85 -10.02 -23.90
C LEU A 161 10.54 -10.06 -25.26
N ASN A 162 11.85 -10.30 -25.30
CA ASN A 162 12.61 -10.33 -26.55
C ASN A 162 13.11 -11.73 -26.91
N HIS A 163 12.84 -12.74 -26.07
CA HIS A 163 13.42 -14.06 -26.17
C HIS A 163 13.35 -14.63 -27.59
N LYS A 164 12.17 -14.69 -28.20
CA LYS A 164 12.02 -15.28 -29.55
C LYS A 164 12.77 -14.53 -30.66
N ALA A 165 13.04 -13.23 -30.49
CA ALA A 165 13.68 -12.38 -31.48
C ALA A 165 15.21 -12.45 -31.42
N TRP A 166 15.78 -12.81 -30.27
CA TRP A 166 17.21 -12.79 -30.07
C TRP A 166 17.90 -14.06 -30.56
N PRO A 167 19.13 -13.93 -31.11
CA PRO A 167 19.99 -15.06 -31.43
C PRO A 167 20.18 -16.00 -30.22
N GLU A 168 20.24 -17.30 -30.48
CA GLU A 168 20.31 -18.33 -29.43
C GLU A 168 21.53 -18.18 -28.50
N ASP A 169 22.69 -17.86 -29.06
CA ASP A 169 23.91 -17.58 -28.30
C ASP A 169 23.74 -16.39 -27.36
N PHE A 170 23.08 -15.32 -27.83
CA PHE A 170 22.76 -14.18 -26.99
C PHE A 170 21.75 -14.54 -25.89
N ARG A 171 20.72 -15.34 -26.19
CA ARG A 171 19.77 -15.82 -25.17
C ARG A 171 20.48 -16.58 -24.07
N LYS A 172 21.36 -17.52 -24.43
CA LYS A 172 22.17 -18.29 -23.47
C LYS A 172 23.09 -17.39 -22.65
N LYS A 173 23.70 -16.37 -23.26
CA LYS A 173 24.53 -15.36 -22.57
C LYS A 173 23.72 -14.63 -21.49
N VAL A 174 22.53 -14.14 -21.82
CA VAL A 174 21.69 -13.39 -20.87
C VAL A 174 21.17 -14.30 -19.76
N ALA A 175 20.69 -15.50 -20.09
CA ALA A 175 20.18 -16.44 -19.09
C ALA A 175 21.28 -16.85 -18.09
N LYS A 176 22.48 -17.15 -18.61
CA LYS A 176 23.66 -17.42 -17.77
C LYS A 176 24.05 -16.21 -16.92
N ALA A 177 24.02 -15.00 -17.48
CA ALA A 177 24.32 -13.78 -16.72
C ALA A 177 23.33 -13.57 -15.55
N ILE A 178 22.05 -13.89 -15.72
CA ILE A 178 21.05 -13.83 -14.64
C ILE A 178 21.37 -14.87 -13.55
N LEU A 179 21.61 -16.13 -13.92
CA LEU A 179 21.86 -17.22 -12.97
C LEU A 179 23.19 -17.05 -12.22
N ASP A 180 24.24 -16.63 -12.93
CA ASP A 180 25.61 -16.51 -12.41
C ASP A 180 25.89 -15.13 -11.80
N ASN A 181 24.93 -14.20 -11.84
CA ASN A 181 25.06 -12.95 -11.12
C ASN A 181 25.32 -13.24 -9.62
N PRO A 182 26.37 -12.67 -9.01
CA PRO A 182 26.75 -12.98 -7.63
C PRO A 182 25.64 -12.67 -6.63
N TYR A 183 24.75 -11.72 -6.96
CA TYR A 183 23.63 -11.35 -6.10
C TYR A 183 22.47 -12.36 -6.18
N THR A 184 22.25 -13.04 -7.31
CA THR A 184 21.14 -14.00 -7.49
C THR A 184 21.18 -15.10 -6.42
N THR A 185 22.31 -15.81 -6.31
CA THR A 185 22.46 -16.89 -5.31
C THR A 185 22.49 -16.35 -3.88
N SER A 186 23.18 -15.22 -3.64
CA SER A 186 23.31 -14.65 -2.28
C SER A 186 21.96 -14.18 -1.71
N ILE A 187 21.13 -13.53 -2.53
CA ILE A 187 19.80 -13.06 -2.15
C ILE A 187 18.87 -14.26 -1.99
N ALA A 188 18.88 -15.22 -2.92
CA ALA A 188 18.04 -16.42 -2.80
C ALA A 188 18.36 -17.27 -1.56
N ASN A 189 19.59 -17.25 -1.04
CA ASN A 189 19.93 -18.02 0.16
C ASN A 189 19.49 -17.38 1.48
N ARG A 190 19.47 -16.05 1.60
CA ARG A 190 19.19 -15.39 2.90
C ARG A 190 18.62 -13.97 2.84
N GLY A 191 18.43 -13.41 1.65
CA GLY A 191 18.10 -12.00 1.46
C GLY A 191 19.27 -11.08 1.84
N PRO A 192 19.25 -9.80 1.43
CA PRO A 192 20.31 -8.85 1.79
C PRO A 192 20.12 -8.25 3.19
N ILE A 193 18.94 -8.41 3.78
CA ILE A 193 18.53 -7.86 5.07
C ILE A 193 17.39 -8.72 5.66
N GLY A 194 16.76 -8.34 6.78
CA GLY A 194 15.63 -9.07 7.34
C GLY A 194 14.30 -8.80 6.61
N PRO A 195 13.31 -9.72 6.66
CA PRO A 195 12.01 -9.62 5.95
C PRO A 195 11.03 -8.55 6.48
N GLY A 196 11.41 -7.80 7.52
CA GLY A 196 10.67 -6.64 7.98
C GLY A 196 11.13 -5.32 7.35
N CYS A 197 12.06 -5.36 6.38
CA CYS A 197 12.77 -4.19 5.89
C CYS A 197 12.44 -3.87 4.43
N ASN A 198 12.23 -2.59 4.14
CA ASN A 198 11.80 -2.06 2.83
C ASN A 198 12.58 -2.56 1.61
N HIS A 199 13.84 -2.95 1.77
CA HIS A 199 14.68 -3.43 0.67
C HIS A 199 14.61 -4.93 0.41
N TYR A 200 14.03 -5.69 1.34
CA TYR A 200 14.01 -7.14 1.25
C TYR A 200 13.09 -7.61 0.11
N GLY A 201 11.82 -7.20 0.10
CA GLY A 201 10.91 -7.55 -1.01
C GLY A 201 11.37 -7.03 -2.38
N ALA A 202 12.06 -5.87 -2.42
CA ALA A 202 12.66 -5.37 -3.65
C ALA A 202 13.75 -6.32 -4.18
N ALA A 203 14.67 -6.75 -3.31
CA ALA A 203 15.76 -7.63 -3.67
C ALA A 203 15.29 -9.05 -4.01
N VAL A 204 14.51 -9.65 -3.12
CA VAL A 204 13.98 -11.02 -3.27
C VAL A 204 13.05 -11.11 -4.48
N GLY A 205 12.10 -10.19 -4.59
CA GLY A 205 11.15 -10.21 -5.71
C GLY A 205 11.85 -9.99 -7.06
N GLY A 206 12.79 -9.04 -7.15
CA GLY A 206 13.53 -8.82 -8.39
C GLY A 206 14.38 -10.02 -8.84
N VAL A 207 15.03 -10.73 -7.91
CA VAL A 207 15.71 -12.01 -8.21
C VAL A 207 14.71 -13.07 -8.65
N GLY A 208 13.55 -13.16 -8.00
CA GLY A 208 12.48 -14.08 -8.38
C GLY A 208 11.98 -13.87 -9.81
N VAL A 209 11.78 -12.61 -10.22
CA VAL A 209 11.42 -12.28 -11.61
C VAL A 209 12.50 -12.75 -12.58
N GLY A 210 13.78 -12.51 -12.27
CA GLY A 210 14.90 -12.97 -13.09
C GLY A 210 14.96 -14.49 -13.24
N LEU A 211 14.79 -15.23 -12.14
CA LEU A 211 14.79 -16.70 -12.14
C LEU A 211 13.59 -17.29 -12.88
N LEU A 212 12.39 -16.72 -12.72
CA LEU A 212 11.22 -17.11 -13.51
C LEU A 212 11.42 -16.84 -15.00
N ALA A 213 12.20 -15.80 -15.35
CA ALA A 213 12.52 -15.49 -16.73
C ALA A 213 13.39 -16.57 -17.38
N ILE A 214 14.14 -17.39 -16.64
CA ILE A 214 15.04 -18.42 -17.20
C ILE A 214 14.62 -19.86 -16.86
N GLN A 215 13.46 -20.02 -16.23
CA GLN A 215 12.94 -21.32 -15.82
C GLN A 215 12.51 -22.13 -17.04
N ASN A 216 12.98 -23.37 -17.14
CA ASN A 216 12.74 -24.29 -18.27
C ASN A 216 13.35 -23.82 -19.61
N ASP A 217 14.41 -23.00 -19.57
CA ASP A 217 15.16 -22.60 -20.77
C ASP A 217 16.45 -23.39 -20.94
N ASP A 218 16.87 -23.51 -22.19
CA ASP A 218 18.13 -24.18 -22.51
C ASP A 218 19.35 -23.32 -22.11
N GLY A 219 20.44 -23.99 -21.73
CA GLY A 219 21.74 -23.34 -21.49
C GLY A 219 21.97 -22.82 -20.07
N VAL A 220 21.07 -23.12 -19.13
CA VAL A 220 21.26 -22.86 -17.69
C VAL A 220 20.97 -24.11 -16.86
N ASP A 221 21.54 -24.18 -15.65
CA ASP A 221 21.32 -25.28 -14.71
C ASP A 221 19.91 -25.17 -14.11
N GLN A 222 18.96 -25.91 -14.67
CA GLN A 222 17.55 -25.87 -14.24
C GLN A 222 17.35 -26.36 -12.81
N LYS A 223 18.14 -27.33 -12.34
CA LYS A 223 18.07 -27.78 -10.95
C LYS A 223 18.43 -26.64 -10.01
N LYS A 224 19.50 -25.89 -10.33
CA LYS A 224 19.87 -24.69 -9.55
C LYS A 224 18.78 -23.62 -9.63
N VAL A 225 18.17 -23.38 -10.80
CA VAL A 225 17.06 -22.42 -10.93
C VAL A 225 15.89 -22.79 -10.02
N GLU A 226 15.46 -24.06 -10.03
CA GLU A 226 14.39 -24.59 -9.17
C GLU A 226 14.71 -24.42 -7.69
N GLU A 227 15.90 -24.85 -7.24
CA GLU A 227 16.33 -24.72 -5.84
C GLU A 227 16.36 -23.26 -5.36
N LEU A 228 16.79 -22.32 -6.22
CA LEU A 228 16.81 -20.90 -5.88
C LEU A 228 15.40 -20.30 -5.87
N LEU A 229 14.53 -20.70 -6.80
CA LEU A 229 13.13 -20.25 -6.82
C LEU A 229 12.36 -20.69 -5.59
N GLU A 230 12.52 -21.93 -5.12
CA GLU A 230 11.89 -22.42 -3.89
C GLU A 230 12.25 -21.55 -2.68
N LYS A 231 13.53 -21.17 -2.56
CA LYS A 231 14.00 -20.27 -1.50
C LYS A 231 13.44 -18.87 -1.65
N ILE A 232 13.39 -18.32 -2.87
CA ILE A 232 12.79 -17.01 -3.14
C ILE A 232 11.30 -17.00 -2.78
N VAL A 233 10.54 -18.03 -3.11
CA VAL A 233 9.12 -18.15 -2.75
C VAL A 233 8.93 -18.18 -1.23
N LYS A 234 9.78 -18.90 -0.50
CA LYS A 234 9.78 -18.85 0.96
C LYS A 234 10.06 -17.43 1.46
N GLN A 235 11.10 -16.78 0.95
CA GLN A 235 11.47 -15.44 1.39
C GLN A 235 10.39 -14.40 1.08
N ALA A 236 9.76 -14.44 -0.09
CA ALA A 236 8.66 -13.55 -0.44
C ALA A 236 7.47 -13.71 0.53
N ARG A 237 7.18 -14.94 0.97
CA ARG A 237 6.20 -15.20 2.02
C ARG A 237 6.63 -14.63 3.37
N ASP A 238 7.89 -14.83 3.76
CA ASP A 238 8.42 -14.25 5.00
C ASP A 238 8.26 -12.71 5.01
N GLU A 239 8.55 -12.01 3.90
CA GLU A 239 8.31 -10.56 3.76
C GLU A 239 6.84 -10.17 3.92
N ILE A 240 5.93 -10.90 3.27
CA ILE A 240 4.49 -10.64 3.37
C ILE A 240 4.02 -10.82 4.82
N ALA A 241 4.53 -11.83 5.51
CA ALA A 241 4.14 -12.16 6.89
C ALA A 241 4.75 -11.22 7.93
N GLU A 242 5.99 -10.76 7.73
CA GLU A 242 6.74 -9.98 8.71
C GLU A 242 6.76 -8.48 8.43
N GLY A 243 6.67 -8.07 7.16
CA GLY A 243 6.77 -6.68 6.72
C GLY A 243 5.42 -5.98 6.61
N TYR A 244 4.35 -6.72 6.32
CA TYR A 244 3.01 -6.18 6.09
C TYR A 244 2.01 -6.64 7.15
N GLY A 245 1.09 -5.75 7.51
CA GLY A 245 -0.07 -6.08 8.32
C GLY A 245 -1.22 -6.69 7.50
N ASP A 246 -2.29 -7.06 8.20
CA ASP A 246 -3.46 -7.76 7.62
C ASP A 246 -4.35 -6.86 6.76
N ARG A 247 -4.07 -5.55 6.71
CA ARG A 247 -4.64 -4.59 5.74
C ARG A 247 -3.54 -3.86 4.97
N GLY A 248 -2.37 -4.49 4.85
CA GLY A 248 -1.29 -4.06 3.96
C GLY A 248 -0.47 -2.88 4.48
N TYR A 249 -0.69 -2.41 5.71
CA TYR A 249 0.20 -1.40 6.29
C TYR A 249 1.60 -2.00 6.42
N TYR A 250 2.60 -1.29 5.90
CA TYR A 250 3.99 -1.76 6.00
C TYR A 250 4.59 -1.26 7.31
N PHE A 251 5.23 -2.12 8.08
CA PHE A 251 5.72 -1.79 9.42
C PHE A 251 6.78 -0.67 9.44
N GLU A 252 7.57 -0.50 8.36
CA GLU A 252 8.47 0.66 8.22
C GLU A 252 7.78 1.96 7.74
N GLY A 253 6.48 1.89 7.44
CA GLY A 253 5.63 2.95 6.95
C GLY A 253 5.39 2.93 5.44
N HIS A 254 4.51 3.83 4.99
CA HIS A 254 3.95 3.86 3.64
C HIS A 254 5.02 3.87 2.53
N HIS A 255 5.99 4.78 2.61
CA HIS A 255 6.99 4.89 1.55
C HIS A 255 7.93 3.67 1.51
N CYS A 256 8.27 3.12 2.67
CA CYS A 256 9.06 1.91 2.78
C CYS A 256 8.34 0.70 2.18
N GLY A 257 7.03 0.58 2.43
CA GLY A 257 6.21 -0.44 1.80
C GLY A 257 6.21 -0.35 0.28
N ARG A 258 6.27 0.86 -0.30
CA ARG A 258 6.35 1.10 -1.76
C ARG A 258 7.68 0.66 -2.35
N ILE A 259 8.79 0.84 -1.61
CA ILE A 259 10.10 0.34 -2.02
C ILE A 259 10.05 -1.20 -2.11
N SER A 260 9.53 -1.86 -1.08
CA SER A 260 9.44 -3.33 -1.06
C SER A 260 8.51 -3.84 -2.17
N SER A 261 7.32 -3.26 -2.30
CA SER A 261 6.30 -3.70 -3.23
C SER A 261 6.66 -3.42 -4.69
N ASN A 262 6.91 -2.16 -5.06
CA ASN A 262 6.92 -1.72 -6.46
C ASN A 262 8.24 -2.01 -7.17
N SER A 263 9.33 -2.19 -6.41
CA SER A 263 10.65 -2.46 -6.99
C SER A 263 10.93 -3.94 -7.23
N GLY A 264 10.11 -4.85 -6.71
CA GLY A 264 10.34 -6.29 -6.93
C GLY A 264 9.24 -7.23 -6.46
N LEU A 265 8.66 -7.04 -5.27
CA LEU A 265 7.74 -8.03 -4.69
C LEU A 265 6.44 -8.18 -5.50
N ILE A 266 5.78 -7.09 -5.90
CA ILE A 266 4.56 -7.15 -6.72
C ILE A 266 4.84 -7.75 -8.10
N PRO A 267 5.87 -7.29 -8.85
CA PRO A 267 6.31 -7.94 -10.08
C PRO A 267 6.48 -9.45 -9.94
N PHE A 268 7.16 -9.89 -8.88
CA PHE A 268 7.37 -11.31 -8.62
C PHE A 268 6.07 -12.07 -8.37
N ILE A 269 5.17 -11.56 -7.52
CA ILE A 269 3.89 -12.21 -7.24
C ILE A 269 3.06 -12.35 -8.53
N ALA A 270 3.03 -11.30 -9.36
CA ALA A 270 2.35 -11.34 -10.66
C ALA A 270 2.98 -12.41 -11.58
N SER A 271 4.30 -12.38 -11.75
CA SER A 271 5.01 -13.35 -12.59
C SER A 271 4.92 -14.78 -12.07
N TYR A 272 4.93 -15.00 -10.76
CA TYR A 272 4.82 -16.34 -10.17
C TYR A 272 3.44 -16.97 -10.46
N ARG A 273 2.39 -16.13 -10.45
CA ARG A 273 1.05 -16.56 -10.87
C ARG A 273 0.99 -16.98 -12.33
N ILE A 274 1.65 -16.23 -13.22
CA ILE A 274 1.57 -16.44 -14.67
C ILE A 274 2.53 -17.52 -15.16
N ALA A 275 3.77 -17.53 -14.68
CA ALA A 275 4.83 -18.43 -15.14
C ALA A 275 4.79 -19.78 -14.39
N ALA A 276 4.58 -19.77 -13.08
CA ALA A 276 4.58 -20.99 -12.27
C ALA A 276 3.17 -21.55 -11.99
N GLY A 277 2.11 -20.77 -12.27
CA GLY A 277 0.74 -21.18 -11.96
C GLY A 277 0.47 -21.25 -10.46
N LYS A 278 1.14 -20.39 -9.69
CA LYS A 278 1.09 -20.39 -8.23
C LYS A 278 0.67 -19.03 -7.70
N ASP A 279 -0.28 -19.02 -6.77
CA ASP A 279 -0.85 -17.80 -6.22
C ASP A 279 -0.50 -17.63 -4.73
N LEU A 280 0.09 -16.47 -4.42
CA LEU A 280 0.43 -16.05 -3.06
C LEU A 280 -0.61 -15.13 -2.43
N VAL A 281 -1.65 -14.73 -3.18
CA VAL A 281 -2.59 -13.68 -2.76
C VAL A 281 -3.87 -14.26 -2.16
N THR A 282 -4.61 -15.11 -2.87
CA THR A 282 -6.02 -15.39 -2.54
C THR A 282 -6.28 -15.88 -1.11
N LYS A 283 -5.33 -16.61 -0.50
CA LYS A 283 -5.46 -17.20 0.85
C LYS A 283 -4.72 -16.45 1.96
N ASN A 284 -4.19 -15.26 1.69
CA ASN A 284 -3.46 -14.49 2.69
C ASN A 284 -3.89 -13.02 2.68
N GLU A 285 -4.43 -12.53 3.80
CA GLU A 285 -4.94 -11.16 3.89
C GLU A 285 -3.84 -10.11 3.70
N ASN A 286 -2.64 -10.28 4.27
CA ASN A 286 -1.53 -9.35 4.07
C ASN A 286 -1.23 -9.17 2.57
N ALA A 287 -1.19 -10.27 1.82
CA ALA A 287 -0.98 -10.28 0.38
C ALA A 287 -2.13 -9.62 -0.40
N ARG A 288 -3.38 -9.91 -0.03
CA ARG A 288 -4.60 -9.32 -0.66
C ARG A 288 -4.62 -7.79 -0.59
N TRP A 289 -4.04 -7.23 0.47
CA TRP A 289 -4.06 -5.80 0.74
C TRP A 289 -2.80 -5.03 0.29
N LEU A 290 -1.80 -5.70 -0.30
CA LEU A 290 -0.56 -5.06 -0.77
C LEU A 290 -0.82 -3.85 -1.69
N ALA A 291 -1.75 -3.96 -2.63
CA ALA A 291 -2.17 -2.85 -3.48
C ALA A 291 -3.50 -2.22 -3.02
N ALA A 292 -4.43 -3.02 -2.48
CA ALA A 292 -5.78 -2.56 -2.17
C ALA A 292 -5.86 -1.56 -1.01
N LYS A 293 -4.84 -1.48 -0.13
CA LYS A 293 -4.78 -0.48 0.95
C LYS A 293 -4.95 0.96 0.46
N TRP A 294 -4.52 1.24 -0.77
CA TRP A 294 -4.61 2.56 -1.39
C TRP A 294 -6.05 3.05 -1.54
N ILE A 295 -7.05 2.17 -1.46
CA ILE A 295 -8.46 2.56 -1.42
C ILE A 295 -8.75 3.54 -0.26
N TYR A 296 -8.03 3.44 0.85
CA TYR A 296 -8.33 4.19 2.07
C TYR A 296 -7.56 5.49 2.25
N ASP A 297 -6.40 5.63 1.62
CA ASP A 297 -5.40 6.61 2.03
C ASP A 297 -5.51 7.97 1.31
N PHE A 298 -6.33 8.10 0.26
CA PHE A 298 -6.42 9.35 -0.51
C PHE A 298 -7.63 10.21 -0.16
N ALA A 299 -7.40 11.52 -0.14
CA ALA A 299 -8.42 12.57 -0.15
C ALA A 299 -8.07 13.60 -1.22
N LEU A 300 -9.00 13.86 -2.15
CA LEU A 300 -8.85 14.88 -3.20
C LEU A 300 -9.08 16.28 -2.61
N ASN A 301 -8.16 17.21 -2.85
CA ASN A 301 -8.24 18.60 -2.43
C ASN A 301 -8.83 19.49 -3.54
N ASN A 302 -9.28 20.70 -3.17
CA ASN A 302 -9.87 21.67 -4.08
C ASN A 302 -8.97 22.10 -5.25
N ASP A 303 -7.66 22.05 -5.07
CA ASP A 303 -6.68 22.38 -6.12
C ASP A 303 -6.47 21.23 -7.11
N GLY A 304 -7.23 20.14 -6.99
CA GLY A 304 -7.13 18.95 -7.82
C GLY A 304 -5.97 18.03 -7.46
N LYS A 305 -5.15 18.38 -6.46
CA LYS A 305 -4.14 17.48 -5.88
C LYS A 305 -4.78 16.62 -4.81
N TYR A 306 -4.11 15.56 -4.39
CA TYR A 306 -4.55 14.74 -3.26
C TYR A 306 -3.60 14.88 -2.07
N THR A 307 -4.10 14.52 -0.90
CA THR A 307 -3.31 14.28 0.30
C THR A 307 -3.42 12.84 0.75
N ASN A 308 -2.37 12.35 1.42
CA ASN A 308 -2.35 11.00 1.95
C ASN A 308 -1.54 10.88 3.26
N PRO A 309 -1.90 9.97 4.19
CA PRO A 309 -1.38 9.86 5.56
C PRO A 309 0.01 9.19 5.63
N GLN A 310 1.02 9.79 5.01
CA GLN A 310 2.37 9.21 4.94
C GLN A 310 3.04 9.12 6.30
N ARG A 311 3.63 7.96 6.60
CA ARG A 311 4.24 7.60 7.89
C ARG A 311 5.54 6.83 7.64
N GLY A 312 6.38 6.80 8.68
CA GLY A 312 7.59 6.01 8.70
C GLY A 312 8.76 6.66 7.96
N MET A 313 9.75 5.84 7.63
CA MET A 313 10.97 6.33 7.00
C MET A 313 10.66 6.82 5.59
N TYR A 314 11.22 7.96 5.21
CA TYR A 314 11.02 8.63 3.92
C TYR A 314 9.58 9.10 3.63
N ALA A 315 8.73 9.27 4.66
CA ALA A 315 7.38 9.80 4.49
C ALA A 315 7.39 11.13 3.71
N ARG A 316 6.62 11.18 2.62
CA ARG A 316 6.42 12.36 1.75
C ARG A 316 5.12 12.20 0.95
N ASN A 317 4.43 13.29 0.64
CA ASN A 317 3.12 13.26 -0.04
C ASN A 317 3.19 12.48 -1.36
N PHE A 318 2.58 11.29 -1.38
CA PHE A 318 2.72 10.20 -2.35
C PHE A 318 3.26 10.62 -3.74
N PRO A 319 4.59 10.69 -3.95
CA PRO A 319 5.13 11.00 -5.27
C PRO A 319 4.79 9.86 -6.22
N ARG A 320 4.48 10.18 -7.49
CA ARG A 320 4.25 9.22 -8.59
C ARG A 320 5.42 9.16 -9.60
N GLY A 321 6.55 9.80 -9.27
CA GLY A 321 7.75 9.90 -10.10
C GLY A 321 9.01 10.11 -9.27
N GLY A 322 10.15 10.28 -9.93
CA GLY A 322 11.48 10.52 -9.37
C GLY A 322 12.38 9.28 -9.36
N MET A 323 11.95 8.21 -8.68
CA MET A 323 12.75 6.97 -8.55
C MET A 323 11.84 5.75 -8.69
N THR A 324 12.37 4.60 -9.15
CA THR A 324 11.60 3.36 -9.40
C THR A 324 10.78 2.88 -8.19
N SER A 325 11.19 3.26 -6.99
CA SER A 325 10.52 2.91 -5.74
C SER A 325 9.40 3.88 -5.34
N MET A 326 9.09 4.86 -6.19
CA MET A 326 8.10 5.91 -5.96
C MET A 326 6.97 5.91 -6.99
N ASN A 327 6.77 4.81 -7.70
CA ASN A 327 5.87 4.79 -8.84
C ASN A 327 5.44 3.36 -9.19
N GLY A 328 4.42 3.26 -10.04
CA GLY A 328 3.86 1.98 -10.49
C GLY A 328 2.95 1.30 -9.46
N ASP A 329 2.52 2.00 -8.41
CA ASP A 329 1.63 1.47 -7.37
C ASP A 329 0.34 0.90 -7.96
N PHE A 330 -0.23 1.56 -8.97
CA PHE A 330 -1.44 1.13 -9.63
C PHE A 330 -1.13 0.32 -10.89
N ALA A 331 -0.16 0.77 -11.69
CA ALA A 331 0.25 0.08 -12.92
C ALA A 331 0.56 -1.40 -12.66
N GLN A 332 1.34 -1.67 -11.61
CA GLN A 332 1.70 -3.03 -11.19
C GLN A 332 0.67 -3.61 -10.22
N GLY A 333 0.08 -2.80 -9.34
CA GLY A 333 -0.84 -3.26 -8.30
C GLY A 333 -2.08 -3.97 -8.82
N PHE A 334 -2.61 -3.56 -9.98
CA PHE A 334 -3.76 -4.23 -10.59
C PHE A 334 -3.48 -5.71 -10.95
N ALA A 335 -2.23 -6.10 -11.20
CA ALA A 335 -1.87 -7.47 -11.52
C ALA A 335 -2.12 -8.47 -10.37
N ILE A 336 -2.04 -7.98 -9.13
CA ILE A 336 -2.17 -8.82 -7.92
C ILE A 336 -3.45 -8.55 -7.12
N THR A 337 -4.16 -7.48 -7.42
CA THR A 337 -5.37 -7.08 -6.68
C THR A 337 -6.48 -8.13 -6.86
N PRO A 338 -7.08 -8.63 -5.76
CA PRO A 338 -8.25 -9.51 -5.84
C PRO A 338 -9.36 -8.91 -6.72
N ARG A 339 -10.05 -9.76 -7.49
CA ARG A 339 -11.03 -9.30 -8.50
C ARG A 339 -12.15 -8.47 -7.88
N GLU A 340 -12.59 -8.84 -6.69
CA GLU A 340 -13.60 -8.13 -5.91
C GLU A 340 -13.17 -6.72 -5.49
N PHE A 341 -11.87 -6.41 -5.47
CA PHE A 341 -11.34 -5.09 -5.10
C PHE A 341 -11.05 -4.18 -6.30
N LEU A 342 -10.98 -4.73 -7.52
CA LEU A 342 -10.68 -3.97 -8.73
C LEU A 342 -11.64 -2.79 -8.98
N PRO A 343 -12.98 -2.91 -8.82
CA PRO A 343 -13.89 -1.79 -9.07
C PRO A 343 -13.59 -0.58 -8.18
N ALA A 344 -13.30 -0.81 -6.90
CA ALA A 344 -13.02 0.21 -5.91
C ALA A 344 -11.63 0.86 -6.12
N LEU A 345 -10.60 0.04 -6.36
CA LEU A 345 -9.26 0.54 -6.62
C LEU A 345 -9.20 1.37 -7.92
N LYS A 346 -9.89 0.91 -8.98
CA LYS A 346 -10.04 1.66 -10.24
C LYS A 346 -10.75 2.99 -10.00
N TRP A 347 -11.84 2.99 -9.24
CA TRP A 347 -12.58 4.21 -8.91
C TRP A 347 -11.69 5.23 -8.19
N VAL A 348 -10.93 4.81 -7.16
CA VAL A 348 -10.03 5.69 -6.40
C VAL A 348 -8.94 6.27 -7.29
N TYR A 349 -8.36 5.46 -8.18
CA TYR A 349 -7.40 5.98 -9.15
C TYR A 349 -8.02 7.06 -10.04
N ASN A 350 -9.16 6.74 -10.67
CA ASN A 350 -9.78 7.59 -11.67
C ASN A 350 -10.41 8.87 -11.11
N ASN A 351 -10.78 8.90 -9.83
CA ASN A 351 -11.53 9.99 -9.22
C ASN A 351 -10.74 10.76 -8.15
N GLN A 352 -9.66 10.20 -7.59
CA GLN A 352 -8.90 10.84 -6.51
C GLN A 352 -7.42 11.01 -6.81
N VAL A 353 -6.78 10.00 -7.40
CA VAL A 353 -5.33 10.05 -7.69
C VAL A 353 -5.03 10.74 -9.01
N GLU A 354 -5.85 10.49 -10.03
CA GLU A 354 -5.72 11.11 -11.33
C GLU A 354 -7.10 11.45 -11.89
N PRO A 355 -7.81 12.45 -11.34
CA PRO A 355 -9.16 12.81 -11.77
C PRO A 355 -9.23 13.40 -13.19
N ALA A 356 -8.11 13.91 -13.72
CA ALA A 356 -8.04 14.50 -15.05
C ALA A 356 -8.54 13.52 -16.14
N ALA A 357 -9.15 14.05 -17.21
CA ALA A 357 -9.64 13.24 -18.32
C ALA A 357 -8.50 12.49 -19.03
N THR A 358 -7.36 13.16 -19.22
CA THR A 358 -6.14 12.55 -19.75
C THR A 358 -5.45 11.75 -18.66
N LYS A 359 -5.54 10.42 -18.76
CA LYS A 359 -4.90 9.50 -17.81
C LYS A 359 -3.47 9.17 -18.24
N THR A 360 -2.60 8.97 -17.27
CA THR A 360 -1.26 8.39 -17.46
C THR A 360 -1.22 6.90 -17.20
N PHE A 361 -2.30 6.30 -16.65
CA PHE A 361 -2.36 4.88 -16.26
C PHE A 361 -1.19 4.46 -15.34
N ASP A 362 -0.78 5.39 -14.48
CA ASP A 362 0.37 5.27 -13.58
C ASP A 362 1.72 5.02 -14.26
N ILE A 363 1.82 5.43 -15.53
CA ILE A 363 3.02 5.40 -16.34
C ILE A 363 3.63 6.79 -16.32
N VAL A 364 4.73 6.98 -15.60
CA VAL A 364 5.34 8.31 -15.41
C VAL A 364 6.76 8.37 -15.93
N GLU A 365 7.61 7.42 -15.55
CA GLU A 365 9.06 7.53 -15.77
C GLU A 365 9.79 6.26 -16.19
N TYR A 366 9.16 5.09 -16.03
CA TYR A 366 9.83 3.82 -16.27
C TYR A 366 8.98 2.93 -17.21
N PRO A 367 9.55 2.38 -18.30
CA PRO A 367 8.78 1.70 -19.34
C PRO A 367 7.98 0.49 -18.86
N GLN A 368 8.45 -0.25 -17.86
CA GLN A 368 7.74 -1.41 -17.33
C GLN A 368 6.35 -1.08 -16.80
N GLN A 369 6.10 0.16 -16.36
CA GLN A 369 4.77 0.59 -15.95
C GLN A 369 3.77 0.44 -17.09
N ALA A 370 4.17 0.75 -18.33
CA ALA A 370 3.31 0.58 -19.50
C ALA A 370 3.04 -0.89 -19.80
N ILE A 371 4.03 -1.77 -19.56
CA ILE A 371 3.89 -3.22 -19.76
C ILE A 371 2.85 -3.79 -18.81
N TYR A 372 2.95 -3.49 -17.51
CA TYR A 372 1.97 -3.93 -16.52
C TYR A 372 0.59 -3.29 -16.74
N SER A 373 0.52 -1.98 -17.03
CA SER A 373 -0.76 -1.31 -17.30
C SER A 373 -1.44 -1.88 -18.56
N LEU A 374 -0.72 -2.09 -19.66
CA LEU A 374 -1.34 -2.65 -20.87
C LEU A 374 -1.93 -4.04 -20.60
N ALA A 375 -1.18 -4.90 -19.90
CA ALA A 375 -1.58 -6.27 -19.61
C ALA A 375 -2.70 -6.38 -18.56
N HIS A 376 -2.67 -5.56 -17.51
CA HIS A 376 -3.48 -5.80 -16.31
C HIS A 376 -4.43 -4.67 -15.94
N TRP A 377 -4.33 -3.49 -16.58
CA TRP A 377 -5.26 -2.41 -16.26
C TRP A 377 -6.70 -2.86 -16.52
N PRO A 378 -7.63 -2.68 -15.58
CA PRO A 378 -8.96 -3.29 -15.66
C PRO A 378 -9.91 -2.46 -16.56
N PHE A 379 -9.61 -2.36 -17.86
CA PHE A 379 -10.41 -1.60 -18.84
C PHE A 379 -11.90 -1.95 -18.76
N ASP A 380 -12.20 -3.25 -18.78
CA ASP A 380 -13.56 -3.78 -18.86
C ASP A 380 -14.27 -3.89 -17.51
N VAL A 381 -13.58 -3.56 -16.40
CA VAL A 381 -14.21 -3.55 -15.08
C VAL A 381 -14.91 -2.21 -14.89
N LEU A 382 -16.22 -2.27 -14.69
CA LEU A 382 -16.97 -1.10 -14.26
C LEU A 382 -16.48 -0.67 -12.87
N GLU A 383 -15.96 0.55 -12.78
CA GLU A 383 -15.55 1.10 -11.49
C GLU A 383 -16.76 1.29 -10.57
N LYS A 384 -16.54 1.16 -9.26
CA LYS A 384 -17.57 1.37 -8.24
C LYS A 384 -16.98 2.17 -7.11
N ASN A 385 -17.70 3.19 -6.68
CA ASN A 385 -17.31 3.96 -5.50
C ASN A 385 -17.21 3.00 -4.29
N PRO A 386 -16.12 3.02 -3.51
CA PRO A 386 -16.03 2.20 -2.31
C PRO A 386 -17.17 2.44 -1.31
N GLN A 387 -17.72 3.68 -1.28
CA GLN A 387 -18.86 4.04 -0.44
C GLN A 387 -20.11 3.20 -0.72
N ASP A 388 -20.28 2.72 -1.95
CA ASP A 388 -21.44 1.91 -2.36
C ASP A 388 -21.23 0.41 -2.09
N GLN A 389 -20.11 0.06 -1.43
CA GLN A 389 -19.70 -1.32 -1.14
C GLN A 389 -19.29 -1.47 0.35
N PRO A 390 -20.14 -1.06 1.32
CA PRO A 390 -19.75 -0.93 2.72
C PRO A 390 -19.36 -2.25 3.41
N ASP A 391 -19.80 -3.40 2.89
CA ASP A 391 -19.42 -4.71 3.42
C ASP A 391 -17.98 -5.10 3.04
N LEU A 392 -17.50 -4.63 1.87
CA LEU A 392 -16.11 -4.84 1.43
C LEU A 392 -15.20 -3.72 1.92
N PHE A 393 -15.70 -2.50 1.89
CA PHE A 393 -14.97 -1.27 2.20
C PHE A 393 -15.71 -0.44 3.26
N PRO A 394 -15.72 -0.88 4.52
CA PRO A 394 -16.24 -0.06 5.60
C PRO A 394 -15.46 1.25 5.67
N ARG A 395 -16.09 2.35 6.08
CA ARG A 395 -15.43 3.67 6.20
C ARG A 395 -14.35 3.75 7.27
N VAL A 396 -14.21 2.71 8.10
CA VAL A 396 -13.07 2.55 9.00
C VAL A 396 -12.28 1.30 8.58
N MET A 397 -11.02 1.48 8.20
CA MET A 397 -10.07 0.39 8.04
C MET A 397 -9.27 0.23 9.32
N HIS A 398 -9.13 -1.01 9.80
CA HIS A 398 -8.26 -1.35 10.91
C HIS A 398 -7.32 -2.49 10.48
N ASP A 399 -6.06 -2.15 10.27
CA ASP A 399 -4.97 -3.12 10.20
C ASP A 399 -4.67 -3.59 11.63
N THR A 400 -5.11 -4.79 12.00
CA THR A 400 -5.02 -5.27 13.37
C THR A 400 -3.63 -5.78 13.72
N ALA A 401 -2.80 -6.04 12.70
CA ALA A 401 -1.42 -6.49 12.88
C ALA A 401 -0.50 -5.32 13.24
N ALA A 402 -0.61 -4.19 12.54
CA ALA A 402 0.15 -2.97 12.79
C ALA A 402 -0.53 -1.99 13.76
N GLY A 403 -1.85 -2.11 13.92
CA GLY A 403 -2.66 -1.16 14.64
C GLY A 403 -2.81 0.14 13.85
N TYR A 404 -2.76 0.08 12.51
CA TYR A 404 -3.01 1.23 11.66
C TYR A 404 -4.51 1.36 11.42
N ILE A 405 -5.08 2.52 11.76
CA ILE A 405 -6.51 2.78 11.66
C ILE A 405 -6.71 4.00 10.78
N VAL A 406 -7.64 3.89 9.83
CA VAL A 406 -8.07 4.97 8.95
C VAL A 406 -9.56 5.16 9.12
N PHE A 407 -9.97 6.33 9.60
CA PHE A 407 -11.35 6.79 9.64
C PHE A 407 -11.57 7.77 8.49
N ARG A 408 -12.68 7.65 7.76
CA ARG A 408 -13.03 8.62 6.72
C ARG A 408 -14.53 8.85 6.61
N ASN A 409 -14.91 10.07 6.25
CA ASN A 409 -16.33 10.43 6.08
C ASN A 409 -16.96 9.87 4.80
N GLY A 410 -16.17 9.51 3.79
CA GLY A 410 -16.65 9.00 2.51
C GLY A 410 -15.57 8.94 1.44
N TRP A 411 -16.00 8.69 0.20
CA TRP A 411 -15.18 8.70 -1.00
C TRP A 411 -15.85 9.58 -2.05
N SER A 412 -15.40 10.81 -2.17
CA SER A 412 -15.95 11.78 -3.11
C SER A 412 -15.07 11.93 -4.35
N ALA A 413 -15.72 11.99 -5.52
CA ALA A 413 -15.10 12.46 -6.76
C ALA A 413 -15.06 14.00 -6.84
N LYS A 414 -15.83 14.69 -5.99
CA LYS A 414 -15.80 16.15 -5.89
C LYS A 414 -14.60 16.57 -5.04
N PRO A 415 -13.71 17.43 -5.57
CA PRO A 415 -12.60 18.00 -4.82
C PRO A 415 -13.01 18.57 -3.47
N GLY A 416 -12.17 18.32 -2.46
CA GLY A 416 -12.29 18.88 -1.12
C GLY A 416 -13.52 18.45 -0.34
N GLU A 417 -14.10 17.28 -0.61
CA GLU A 417 -15.20 16.74 0.21
C GLU A 417 -14.76 15.76 1.29
N ASP A 418 -13.74 14.96 0.99
CA ASP A 418 -13.29 13.91 1.90
C ASP A 418 -12.46 14.46 3.05
N ILE A 419 -12.64 13.84 4.21
CA ILE A 419 -11.85 14.03 5.42
C ILE A 419 -11.37 12.65 5.87
N VAL A 420 -10.07 12.55 6.14
CA VAL A 420 -9.42 11.31 6.59
C VAL A 420 -8.70 11.57 7.91
N VAL A 421 -8.96 10.73 8.91
CA VAL A 421 -8.24 10.72 10.20
C VAL A 421 -7.50 9.40 10.32
N THR A 422 -6.22 9.43 10.67
CA THR A 422 -5.44 8.20 10.85
C THR A 422 -4.75 8.13 12.19
N ALA A 423 -4.68 6.93 12.75
CA ALA A 423 -3.94 6.61 13.96
C ALA A 423 -3.06 5.38 13.73
N LEU A 424 -1.92 5.31 14.43
CA LEU A 424 -1.08 4.12 14.45
C LEU A 424 -0.83 3.74 15.90
N LEU A 425 -1.44 2.64 16.35
CA LEU A 425 -1.31 2.13 17.72
C LEU A 425 0.08 1.58 17.99
N GLY A 426 0.65 0.95 16.96
CA GLY A 426 1.94 0.28 17.02
C GLY A 426 1.89 -1.04 17.79
N THR A 427 1.00 -1.92 17.36
CA THR A 427 0.78 -3.25 17.97
C THR A 427 1.95 -4.21 17.72
N ALA A 428 2.82 -3.93 16.73
CA ALA A 428 4.00 -4.72 16.41
C ALA A 428 5.31 -3.90 16.52
N PRO A 429 5.63 -3.34 17.70
CA PRO A 429 6.65 -2.31 17.86
C PRO A 429 8.10 -2.77 17.62
N THR A 430 8.37 -4.08 17.53
CA THR A 430 9.68 -4.64 17.15
C THR A 430 9.87 -4.75 15.63
N ASN A 431 8.80 -4.68 14.85
CA ASN A 431 8.85 -4.83 13.40
C ASN A 431 9.26 -3.52 12.73
N GLY A 432 9.69 -3.61 11.47
CA GLY A 432 10.01 -2.43 10.65
C GLY A 432 11.02 -1.48 11.31
N ARG A 433 12.09 -2.02 11.88
CA ARG A 433 13.14 -1.25 12.59
C ARG A 433 12.59 -0.30 13.67
N GLY A 434 11.50 -0.68 14.33
CA GLY A 434 10.85 0.13 15.36
C GLY A 434 9.90 1.21 14.84
N MET A 435 9.75 1.37 13.52
CA MET A 435 8.84 2.37 12.95
C MET A 435 7.36 1.97 13.10
N ALA A 436 7.10 0.69 13.40
CA ALA A 436 5.79 0.19 13.79
C ALA A 436 5.45 0.47 15.25
N ALA A 437 6.24 1.27 15.98
CA ALA A 437 6.00 1.56 17.38
C ALA A 437 4.86 2.57 17.65
N GLY A 438 4.17 3.10 16.66
CA GLY A 438 3.04 4.01 16.87
C GLY A 438 3.13 5.30 16.07
N GLY A 439 2.34 6.31 16.43
CA GLY A 439 2.38 7.59 15.74
C GLY A 439 1.37 8.61 16.20
N SER A 440 1.57 9.85 15.74
CA SER A 440 0.61 10.95 15.87
C SER A 440 -0.71 10.64 15.19
N VAL A 441 -1.79 11.26 15.67
CA VAL A 441 -3.06 11.29 14.95
C VAL A 441 -2.98 12.33 13.84
N TYR A 442 -3.23 11.93 12.58
CA TYR A 442 -3.23 12.84 11.44
C TYR A 442 -4.64 13.11 10.97
N VAL A 443 -4.89 14.34 10.54
CA VAL A 443 -6.16 14.77 9.93
C VAL A 443 -5.84 15.39 8.58
N LEU A 444 -6.50 14.89 7.54
CA LEU A 444 -6.29 15.27 6.15
C LEU A 444 -7.63 15.59 5.48
N GLY A 445 -7.57 16.33 4.37
CA GLY A 445 -8.74 16.79 3.64
C GLY A 445 -9.18 18.20 4.05
N LYS A 446 -10.10 18.80 3.29
CA LYS A 446 -10.50 20.23 3.43
C LYS A 446 -9.30 21.20 3.48
N GLY A 447 -8.24 20.92 2.73
CA GLY A 447 -6.99 21.71 2.71
C GLY A 447 -6.07 21.47 3.91
N LEU A 448 -6.42 20.57 4.83
CA LEU A 448 -5.50 20.02 5.82
C LEU A 448 -4.69 18.87 5.20
N GLY A 449 -3.46 18.71 5.66
CA GLY A 449 -2.55 17.67 5.20
C GLY A 449 -1.17 18.24 4.91
N TRP A 450 -0.50 17.69 3.89
CA TRP A 450 0.84 18.08 3.49
C TRP A 450 0.88 19.51 2.95
N SER A 451 1.46 20.42 3.73
CA SER A 451 2.12 21.62 3.19
C SER A 451 3.63 21.38 3.13
N GLU A 452 4.29 21.88 2.09
CA GLU A 452 5.68 21.55 1.81
C GLU A 452 6.64 21.94 2.96
N PRO A 453 7.73 21.18 3.21
CA PRO A 453 8.03 19.83 2.73
C PRO A 453 7.74 18.73 3.77
N PHE A 454 7.21 19.02 4.96
CA PHE A 454 7.01 18.02 6.04
C PHE A 454 5.88 18.33 7.03
N THR A 455 5.04 19.32 6.77
CA THR A 455 4.01 19.73 7.75
C THR A 455 2.70 19.04 7.46
N ASN A 456 2.41 18.00 8.23
CA ASN A 456 1.06 17.47 8.41
C ASN A 456 0.38 18.21 9.56
N TYR A 457 -0.92 18.44 9.48
CA TYR A 457 -1.67 18.72 10.70
C TYR A 457 -1.69 17.46 11.56
N ARG A 458 -1.21 17.60 12.80
CA ARG A 458 -1.18 16.56 13.82
C ARG A 458 -2.11 17.00 14.93
N PHE A 459 -3.13 16.20 15.19
CA PHE A 459 -3.93 16.38 16.38
C PHE A 459 -3.03 16.11 17.62
N PRO A 460 -3.19 16.86 18.74
CA PRO A 460 -2.32 16.74 19.91
C PRO A 460 -2.53 15.41 20.65
N GLY A 461 -1.84 14.38 20.19
CA GLY A 461 -1.75 13.09 20.85
C GLY A 461 -1.17 11.99 19.95
N ILE A 462 -0.68 10.95 20.61
CA ILE A 462 -0.12 9.75 19.97
C ILE A 462 -0.72 8.49 20.57
N PHE A 463 -0.64 7.41 19.80
CA PHE A 463 -0.50 6.09 20.36
C PHE A 463 0.95 5.63 20.21
N HIS A 464 1.44 4.85 21.17
CA HIS A 464 2.81 4.37 21.16
C HIS A 464 2.89 2.99 21.82
N CYS A 465 3.44 2.02 21.10
CA CYS A 465 3.54 0.59 21.41
C CYS A 465 2.30 0.11 22.15
N SER A 466 1.12 0.32 21.57
CA SER A 466 -0.16 0.10 22.23
C SER A 466 -0.95 -1.01 21.57
N TYR A 467 -1.75 -1.72 22.36
CA TYR A 467 -2.73 -2.67 21.89
C TYR A 467 -4.15 -2.20 22.25
N PRO A 468 -5.13 -2.42 21.35
CA PRO A 468 -6.49 -1.97 21.58
C PRO A 468 -7.13 -2.72 22.75
N THR A 469 -7.80 -1.98 23.64
CA THR A 469 -8.65 -2.50 24.72
C THR A 469 -10.14 -2.28 24.43
N TYR A 470 -10.45 -1.36 23.51
CA TYR A 470 -11.79 -1.11 23.02
C TYR A 470 -11.75 -0.55 21.61
N THR A 471 -12.65 -1.02 20.75
CA THR A 471 -12.90 -0.45 19.42
C THR A 471 -14.39 -0.49 19.13
N LYS A 472 -14.94 0.63 18.67
CA LYS A 472 -16.29 0.69 18.08
C LYS A 472 -16.23 1.57 16.85
N PHE A 473 -16.69 1.05 15.71
CA PHE A 473 -16.71 1.75 14.44
C PHE A 473 -18.14 1.83 13.92
N GLU A 474 -18.52 3.01 13.45
CA GLU A 474 -19.85 3.33 12.95
C GLU A 474 -19.86 3.32 11.42
N LYS A 475 -21.04 3.11 10.83
CA LYS A 475 -21.21 3.05 9.37
C LYS A 475 -20.87 4.37 8.66
N ASP A 476 -20.99 5.50 9.35
CA ASP A 476 -20.69 6.81 8.81
C ASP A 476 -19.18 7.12 8.76
N GLY A 477 -18.34 6.24 9.33
CA GLY A 477 -16.89 6.39 9.46
C GLY A 477 -16.44 6.90 10.83
N SER A 478 -17.38 7.25 11.71
CA SER A 478 -17.10 7.62 13.09
C SER A 478 -16.62 6.41 13.89
N GLY A 479 -16.00 6.64 15.04
CA GLY A 479 -15.66 5.56 15.94
C GLY A 479 -14.82 5.98 17.14
N VAL A 480 -14.60 5.02 18.02
CA VAL A 480 -13.76 5.16 19.21
C VAL A 480 -12.77 4.01 19.25
N VAL A 481 -11.51 4.33 19.52
CA VAL A 481 -10.47 3.36 19.86
C VAL A 481 -9.84 3.73 21.18
N SER A 482 -9.64 2.75 22.04
CA SER A 482 -8.88 2.88 23.29
C SER A 482 -7.79 1.83 23.31
N ALA A 483 -6.60 2.21 23.73
CA ALA A 483 -5.45 1.33 23.72
C ALA A 483 -4.54 1.59 24.92
N ILE A 484 -3.92 0.52 25.42
CA ILE A 484 -2.96 0.55 26.52
C ILE A 484 -1.58 0.20 25.96
N GLY A 485 -0.55 0.89 26.44
CA GLY A 485 0.84 0.66 26.06
C GLY A 485 1.38 -0.65 26.65
N TYR A 486 2.26 -1.32 25.92
CA TYR A 486 3.03 -2.44 26.48
C TYR A 486 3.90 -1.97 27.66
N GLU A 487 3.94 -2.80 28.71
CA GLU A 487 4.75 -2.58 29.92
C GLU A 487 6.25 -2.63 29.64
N GLU A 488 6.67 -3.50 28.71
CA GLU A 488 8.07 -3.72 28.40
C GLU A 488 8.65 -2.63 27.49
N LYS A 489 9.96 -2.37 27.64
CA LYS A 489 10.72 -1.57 26.66
C LYS A 489 10.77 -2.32 25.34
N VAL A 490 10.23 -1.72 24.30
CA VAL A 490 10.39 -2.26 22.95
C VAL A 490 11.69 -1.75 22.34
N HIS A 491 12.48 -2.66 21.77
CA HIS A 491 13.85 -2.49 21.30
C HIS A 491 14.18 -1.17 20.56
N GLY A 492 15.39 -0.67 20.85
CA GLY A 492 16.37 -0.19 19.87
C GLY A 492 16.04 1.08 19.08
N LYS A 493 16.63 2.21 19.51
CA LYS A 493 16.66 3.55 18.85
C LYS A 493 15.39 4.40 18.89
N LEU A 494 14.28 3.90 19.45
CA LEU A 494 13.13 4.72 19.83
C LEU A 494 13.52 5.58 21.04
N GLY A 495 13.90 6.83 20.79
CA GLY A 495 14.48 7.74 21.76
C GLY A 495 13.62 7.92 23.00
N GLU A 496 14.26 7.83 24.16
CA GLU A 496 14.05 8.64 25.38
C GLU A 496 12.61 9.04 25.74
N ALA A 497 11.62 8.19 25.51
CA ALA A 497 10.29 8.41 26.06
C ALA A 497 10.46 8.50 27.60
N PRO A 498 9.97 9.58 28.26
CA PRO A 498 10.19 9.75 29.69
C PRO A 498 9.71 8.52 30.46
N PRO A 499 10.47 7.99 31.45
CA PRO A 499 10.06 6.80 32.20
C PRO A 499 8.67 6.90 32.82
N ALA A 500 8.26 8.10 33.24
CA ALA A 500 6.92 8.38 33.75
C ALA A 500 5.82 8.15 32.69
N TYR A 501 6.05 8.62 31.46
CA TYR A 501 5.13 8.39 30.32
C TYR A 501 4.98 6.89 30.02
N LEU A 502 6.08 6.14 30.04
CA LEU A 502 6.07 4.69 29.77
C LEU A 502 5.31 3.90 30.84
N ALA A 503 5.43 4.29 32.12
CA ALA A 503 4.72 3.63 33.21
C ALA A 503 3.21 3.93 33.18
N GLU A 504 2.81 5.18 32.94
CA GLU A 504 1.40 5.58 32.98
C GLU A 504 0.58 4.95 31.84
N ARG A 505 1.12 4.96 30.61
CA ARG A 505 0.43 4.41 29.42
C ARG A 505 0.08 2.93 29.53
N SER A 506 0.77 2.18 30.40
CA SER A 506 0.54 0.74 30.61
C SER A 506 -0.60 0.44 31.58
N ARG A 507 -1.03 1.45 32.36
CA ARG A 507 -2.08 1.30 33.39
C ARG A 507 -3.40 1.96 33.00
N LYS A 508 -3.33 2.96 32.13
CA LYS A 508 -4.47 3.78 31.73
C LYS A 508 -4.54 3.88 30.21
N PRO A 509 -5.73 3.69 29.61
CA PRO A 509 -5.86 3.76 28.17
C PRO A 509 -5.67 5.19 27.67
N THR A 510 -5.01 5.29 26.52
CA THR A 510 -5.19 6.43 25.63
C THR A 510 -6.41 6.16 24.76
N CYS A 511 -7.31 7.14 24.64
CA CYS A 511 -8.59 6.98 23.95
C CYS A 511 -8.73 8.06 22.88
N LEU A 512 -9.06 7.66 21.65
CA LEU A 512 -9.36 8.52 20.51
C LEU A 512 -10.81 8.30 20.09
N ALA A 513 -11.55 9.39 19.90
CA ALA A 513 -12.87 9.41 19.29
C ALA A 513 -12.84 10.28 18.03
N VAL A 514 -13.46 9.79 16.96
CA VAL A 514 -13.64 10.49 15.68
C VAL A 514 -15.13 10.49 15.36
N ASP A 515 -15.70 11.65 15.07
CA ASP A 515 -17.12 11.83 14.79
C ASP A 515 -17.34 12.62 13.49
N PHE A 516 -17.99 11.98 12.52
CA PHE A 516 -18.41 12.54 11.24
C PHE A 516 -19.94 12.75 11.14
N SER A 517 -20.67 12.51 12.22
CA SER A 517 -22.15 12.57 12.22
C SER A 517 -22.72 13.99 12.04
N GLY A 518 -21.90 15.02 12.22
CA GLY A 518 -22.33 16.43 12.21
C GLY A 518 -23.06 16.89 13.47
N LYS A 519 -23.32 16.02 14.46
CA LYS A 519 -24.01 16.40 15.72
C LYS A 519 -23.28 17.48 16.50
N SER A 520 -21.96 17.57 16.36
CA SER A 520 -21.14 18.61 16.97
C SER A 520 -21.39 20.01 16.38
N GLY A 521 -22.08 20.10 15.25
CA GLY A 521 -22.15 21.30 14.42
C GLY A 521 -20.95 21.47 13.47
N ALA A 522 -20.01 20.51 13.46
CA ALA A 522 -18.86 20.49 12.56
C ALA A 522 -18.83 19.19 11.73
N PRO A 523 -18.36 19.24 10.46
CA PRO A 523 -18.16 18.04 9.64
C PRO A 523 -17.21 16.99 10.23
N LEU A 524 -16.26 17.40 11.07
CA LEU A 524 -15.41 16.49 11.84
C LEU A 524 -15.28 17.03 13.26
N LEU A 525 -15.39 16.10 14.21
CA LEU A 525 -14.89 16.25 15.57
C LEU A 525 -13.88 15.13 15.85
N VAL A 526 -12.77 15.47 16.49
CA VAL A 526 -11.79 14.51 17.05
C VAL A 526 -11.61 14.83 18.52
N ALA A 527 -11.66 13.82 19.39
CA ALA A 527 -11.36 13.97 20.80
C ALA A 527 -10.36 12.92 21.25
N MET A 528 -9.47 13.30 22.17
CA MET A 528 -8.51 12.36 22.75
C MET A 528 -8.26 12.66 24.23
N THR A 529 -8.10 11.61 25.01
CA THR A 529 -7.75 11.66 26.43
C THR A 529 -6.84 10.50 26.81
N GLY A 530 -6.21 10.57 27.98
CA GLY A 530 -5.28 9.57 28.49
C GLY A 530 -3.81 9.92 28.26
N PRO A 531 -2.88 9.01 28.59
CA PRO A 531 -1.46 9.36 28.73
C PRO A 531 -0.77 9.78 27.43
N GLY A 532 -1.32 9.41 26.26
CA GLY A 532 -0.79 9.75 24.95
C GLY A 532 -1.06 11.18 24.47
N ILE A 533 -1.92 11.93 25.17
CA ILE A 533 -2.13 13.36 24.88
C ILE A 533 -0.86 14.16 25.21
N ASP A 534 -0.76 15.40 24.75
CA ASP A 534 0.45 16.26 24.89
C ASP A 534 1.71 15.79 24.17
N HIS A 535 1.64 14.68 23.42
CA HIS A 535 2.77 14.16 22.67
C HIS A 535 2.47 14.12 21.17
N GLN A 536 3.53 14.13 20.37
CA GLN A 536 3.51 13.88 18.94
C GLN A 536 4.74 13.08 18.55
N VAL A 537 4.65 12.34 17.45
CA VAL A 537 5.77 11.66 16.81
C VAL A 537 6.33 12.51 15.68
N ALA A 538 7.60 12.87 15.78
CA ALA A 538 8.41 13.52 14.77
C ALA A 538 9.14 12.50 13.88
N TYR A 539 10.19 12.94 13.17
CA TYR A 539 10.97 12.07 12.29
C TYR A 539 11.65 10.95 13.08
N TRP A 540 11.78 9.75 12.50
CA TRP A 540 12.35 8.56 13.16
C TRP A 540 11.71 8.18 14.50
N MET A 541 10.40 8.36 14.63
CA MET A 541 9.66 7.97 15.84
C MET A 541 10.06 8.75 17.11
N GLN A 542 10.75 9.88 16.96
CA GLN A 542 11.07 10.73 18.10
C GLN A 542 9.78 11.29 18.71
N ILE A 543 9.59 11.08 20.01
CA ILE A 543 8.46 11.62 20.74
C ILE A 543 8.82 13.04 21.21
N GLU A 544 7.95 13.98 20.89
CA GLU A 544 8.10 15.40 21.25
C GLU A 544 6.80 15.92 21.88
N PRO A 545 6.84 17.02 22.64
CA PRO A 545 5.63 17.72 23.05
C PRO A 545 4.76 18.10 21.84
N ALA A 546 3.46 17.83 21.93
CA ALA A 546 2.49 18.21 20.93
C ALA A 546 2.36 19.73 20.85
N LYS A 547 2.20 20.25 19.63
CA LYS A 547 1.85 21.64 19.41
C LYS A 547 0.34 21.74 19.28
N VAL A 548 -0.33 22.28 20.30
CA VAL A 548 -1.75 22.62 20.22
C VAL A 548 -1.87 23.92 19.43
N LYS A 549 -2.28 23.82 18.16
CA LYS A 549 -2.50 25.00 17.31
C LYS A 549 -3.70 24.78 16.40
N ASP A 550 -4.43 25.86 16.21
CA ASP A 550 -5.43 25.96 15.16
C ASP A 550 -4.72 26.19 13.82
N VAL A 551 -5.27 25.61 12.76
CA VAL A 551 -4.78 25.77 11.39
C VAL A 551 -5.94 26.04 10.46
N THR A 552 -5.70 26.93 9.50
CA THR A 552 -6.61 27.22 8.40
C THR A 552 -6.40 26.19 7.29
N GLY A 553 -7.49 25.58 6.85
CA GLY A 553 -7.56 24.74 5.65
C GLY A 553 -8.01 25.55 4.43
N ALA A 554 -8.59 24.86 3.44
CA ALA A 554 -9.11 25.48 2.22
C ALA A 554 -10.56 25.96 2.39
N ASP A 555 -11.03 26.85 1.53
CA ASP A 555 -12.43 27.32 1.45
C ASP A 555 -13.05 27.79 2.77
N GLY A 556 -12.25 28.42 3.63
CA GLY A 556 -12.68 28.92 4.94
C GLY A 556 -12.84 27.83 6.00
N PHE A 557 -12.42 26.59 5.73
CA PHE A 557 -12.29 25.58 6.78
C PHE A 557 -11.15 25.95 7.72
N ALA A 558 -11.34 25.74 9.01
CA ALA A 558 -10.30 25.86 10.01
C ALA A 558 -10.52 24.82 11.13
N THR A 559 -9.42 24.41 11.74
CA THR A 559 -9.49 23.63 12.98
C THR A 559 -9.67 24.57 14.17
N ARG A 560 -10.46 24.13 15.15
CA ARG A 560 -10.48 24.71 16.49
C ARG A 560 -10.19 23.64 17.51
N THR A 561 -9.08 23.76 18.21
CA THR A 561 -8.63 22.81 19.23
C THR A 561 -8.75 23.43 20.60
N VAL A 562 -9.43 22.74 21.51
CA VAL A 562 -9.63 23.18 22.89
C VAL A 562 -9.15 22.10 23.85
N GLU A 563 -8.49 22.53 24.92
CA GLU A 563 -8.22 21.69 26.07
C GLU A 563 -9.48 21.56 26.91
N VAL A 564 -9.75 20.34 27.38
CA VAL A 564 -10.92 20.02 28.20
C VAL A 564 -10.56 19.05 29.32
N LYS A 565 -11.51 18.86 30.24
CA LYS A 565 -11.46 17.82 31.26
C LYS A 565 -12.60 16.83 31.06
N PHE A 566 -12.28 15.56 30.95
CA PHE A 566 -13.23 14.44 31.03
C PHE A 566 -13.14 13.86 32.45
N GLY A 567 -13.97 14.38 33.36
CA GLY A 567 -13.83 14.16 34.79
C GLY A 567 -12.52 14.78 35.30
N ASN A 568 -11.62 13.95 35.82
CA ASN A 568 -10.28 14.37 36.26
C ASN A 568 -9.24 14.32 35.14
N ASP A 569 -9.59 13.72 34.00
CA ASP A 569 -8.65 13.45 32.93
C ASP A 569 -8.59 14.60 31.94
N LYS A 570 -7.38 15.11 31.72
CA LYS A 570 -7.13 16.07 30.66
C LYS A 570 -7.44 15.44 29.29
N GLY A 571 -7.92 16.26 28.36
CA GLY A 571 -8.10 15.85 26.98
C GLY A 571 -8.07 17.03 26.02
N TYR A 572 -8.05 16.71 24.73
CA TYR A 572 -8.20 17.68 23.65
C TYR A 572 -9.42 17.34 22.82
N ILE A 573 -10.12 18.37 22.36
CA ILE A 573 -11.17 18.26 21.35
C ILE A 573 -10.82 19.21 20.21
N MET A 574 -10.90 18.71 18.98
CA MET A 574 -10.73 19.50 17.78
C MET A 574 -11.96 19.36 16.90
N THR A 575 -12.49 20.48 16.43
CA THR A 575 -13.50 20.52 15.37
C THR A 575 -12.88 21.09 14.09
N LEU A 576 -13.35 20.61 12.94
CA LEU A 576 -13.03 21.18 11.62
C LEU A 576 -14.32 21.67 10.96
N GLN A 577 -14.42 22.98 10.74
CA GLN A 577 -15.64 23.64 10.28
C GLN A 577 -15.33 24.87 9.44
N LYS A 578 -16.36 25.39 8.76
CA LYS A 578 -16.33 26.74 8.17
C LYS A 578 -16.90 27.76 9.16
N GLY A 579 -16.28 28.93 9.23
CA GLY A 579 -16.71 30.01 10.12
C GLY A 579 -16.45 29.70 11.59
N ASP A 580 -17.33 30.20 12.46
CA ASP A 580 -17.17 30.08 13.91
C ASP A 580 -17.22 28.62 14.36
N ALA A 581 -16.33 28.27 15.31
CA ALA A 581 -16.35 26.96 15.93
C ALA A 581 -17.65 26.76 16.74
N PRO A 582 -18.20 25.54 16.78
CA PRO A 582 -19.32 25.22 17.65
C PRO A 582 -19.01 25.59 19.11
N LYS A 583 -20.02 26.03 19.87
CA LYS A 583 -19.83 26.34 21.29
C LYS A 583 -19.60 25.06 22.09
N PHE A 584 -18.69 25.16 23.06
CA PHE A 584 -18.34 24.09 23.99
C PHE A 584 -18.86 24.43 25.39
N THR A 585 -19.42 23.45 26.08
CA THR A 585 -19.65 23.52 27.53
C THR A 585 -19.06 22.27 28.18
N ASN A 586 -18.59 22.40 29.42
CA ASN A 586 -18.10 21.27 30.20
C ASN A 586 -18.85 21.28 31.54
N ASP A 587 -19.67 20.26 31.75
CA ASP A 587 -20.46 20.08 32.96
C ASP A 587 -20.11 18.73 33.59
N ASN A 588 -19.50 18.78 34.77
CA ASN A 588 -19.13 17.60 35.56
C ASN A 588 -18.39 16.50 34.77
N GLY A 589 -17.47 16.91 33.90
CA GLY A 589 -16.65 15.98 33.11
C GLY A 589 -17.32 15.45 31.85
N THR A 590 -18.53 15.90 31.54
CA THR A 590 -19.16 15.71 30.23
C THR A 590 -19.00 16.98 29.41
N VAL A 591 -18.35 16.85 28.25
CA VAL A 591 -18.19 17.96 27.31
C VAL A 591 -19.30 17.90 26.28
N THR A 592 -20.03 19.01 26.11
CA THR A 592 -21.06 19.16 25.07
C THR A 592 -20.55 20.11 23.99
N ILE A 593 -20.71 19.71 22.73
CA ILE A 593 -20.32 20.46 21.54
C ILE A 593 -21.49 20.37 20.58
N GLY A 594 -22.16 21.48 20.27
CA GLY A 594 -23.43 21.43 19.55
C GLY A 594 -24.45 20.55 20.27
N THR A 595 -24.89 19.46 19.62
CA THR A 595 -25.76 18.43 20.23
C THR A 595 -25.01 17.15 20.63
N ARG A 596 -23.71 17.06 20.34
CA ARG A 596 -22.86 15.92 20.69
C ARG A 596 -22.42 16.03 22.16
N LYS A 597 -22.55 14.94 22.91
CA LYS A 597 -21.96 14.82 24.25
C LYS A 597 -20.81 13.82 24.25
N LEU A 598 -19.75 14.16 24.96
CA LEU A 598 -18.55 13.35 25.14
C LEU A 598 -18.24 13.21 26.63
N SER A 599 -17.99 11.98 27.07
CA SER A 599 -17.52 11.68 28.42
C SER A 599 -16.47 10.58 28.38
N PHE A 600 -15.73 10.39 29.47
CA PHE A 600 -14.76 9.32 29.62
C PHE A 600 -15.15 8.45 30.83
N ASP A 601 -15.31 7.14 30.61
CA ASP A 601 -15.73 6.20 31.66
C ASP A 601 -14.55 5.53 32.40
N GLY A 602 -13.33 6.05 32.19
CA GLY A 602 -12.08 5.45 32.68
C GLY A 602 -11.50 4.36 31.76
N LYS A 603 -12.26 3.88 30.76
CA LYS A 603 -11.85 2.85 29.80
C LYS A 603 -11.90 3.32 28.35
N LYS A 604 -12.89 4.13 28.01
CA LYS A 604 -13.16 4.63 26.66
C LYS A 604 -13.89 5.96 26.68
N LEU A 605 -13.79 6.70 25.58
CA LEU A 605 -14.67 7.84 25.31
C LEU A 605 -16.06 7.33 24.92
N ILE A 606 -17.09 7.98 25.46
CA ILE A 606 -18.50 7.76 25.12
C ILE A 606 -18.97 8.91 24.23
N MET A 607 -19.66 8.59 23.12
CA MET A 607 -20.22 9.57 22.19
C MET A 607 -21.74 9.40 22.11
N ASP A 608 -22.50 10.35 22.65
CA ASP A 608 -23.97 10.33 22.67
C ASP A 608 -24.60 11.30 21.67
#